data_AF-A0A1X2B2M7-F1
#
_entry.id   AF-A0A1X2B2M7-F1
#
_cell.length_a   1.000
_cell.length_b   1.000
_cell.length_c   1.000
_cell.angle_alpha   90.00
_cell.angle_beta   90.00
_cell.angle_gamma   90.00
#
_symmetry.space_group_name_H-M   'P 1'
#
loop_
_entity.id
_entity.type
_entity.pdbx_description
1 polymer ?
#
loop_
_entity_poly.entity_id
_entity_poly.type
_entity_poly.pdbx_seq_one_letter_code
_entity_poly.pdbx_strand_id
1 'polypeptide(L)'
;MALGLNGDELRKKSAQLSKFAAERAQHERRVAEIAGELTGTWTGTSGSAVQTALSNYLTQASDVRREEVDMSHLLSEAIAAYEGTDTDAAGSLAQSMNI
;
A
#
# COMPACT_ATOMS: atom_id res chain seq x y z
N MET A 1 2.50 -24.56 22.00
CA MET A 1 2.63 -23.11 22.28
C MET A 1 3.36 -22.33 21.18
N ALA A 2 3.58 -22.87 19.98
CA ALA A 2 4.22 -22.14 18.87
C ALA A 2 3.23 -21.37 17.95
N LEU A 3 1.96 -21.77 17.92
CA LEU A 3 0.94 -21.15 17.05
C LEU A 3 0.57 -19.71 17.48
N GLY A 4 0.45 -19.42 18.77
CA GLY A 4 0.13 -18.07 19.25
C GLY A 4 1.21 -17.02 18.90
N LEU A 5 2.48 -17.41 18.92
CA LEU A 5 3.61 -16.54 18.55
C LEU A 5 3.59 -16.13 17.07
N ASN A 6 3.13 -17.01 16.18
CA ASN A 6 3.07 -16.72 14.74
C ASN A 6 1.92 -15.75 14.39
N GLY A 7 0.77 -15.85 15.06
CA GLY A 7 -0.37 -14.96 14.84
C GLY A 7 -0.11 -13.53 15.33
N ASP A 8 0.49 -13.37 16.52
CA ASP A 8 0.86 -12.06 17.05
C ASP A 8 1.91 -11.35 16.17
N GLU A 9 2.90 -12.10 15.68
CA GLU A 9 3.91 -11.57 14.78
C GLU A 9 3.33 -11.18 13.41
N LEU A 10 2.39 -11.97 12.87
CA LEU A 10 1.68 -11.65 11.63
C LEU A 10 0.84 -10.37 11.77
N ARG A 11 0.10 -10.21 12.87
CA ARG A 11 -0.64 -8.95 13.16
C ARG A 11 0.29 -7.75 13.24
N LYS A 12 1.43 -7.90 13.90
CA LYS A 12 2.41 -6.81 14.02
C LYS A 12 2.95 -6.39 12.67
N LYS A 13 3.29 -7.35 11.79
CA LYS A 13 3.77 -7.06 10.43
C LYS A 13 2.67 -6.44 9.55
N SER A 14 1.44 -6.95 9.64
CA SER A 14 0.27 -6.36 8.95
C SER A 14 0.03 -4.91 9.38
N ALA A 15 0.06 -4.62 10.69
CA ALA A 15 -0.08 -3.26 11.20
C ALA A 15 1.06 -2.33 10.73
N GLN A 16 2.29 -2.85 10.64
CA GLN A 16 3.43 -2.11 10.09
C GLN A 16 3.25 -1.76 8.62
N LEU A 17 2.78 -2.71 7.79
CA LEU A 17 2.50 -2.48 6.38
C LEU A 17 1.40 -1.44 6.18
N SER A 18 0.30 -1.56 6.92
CA SER A 18 -0.79 -0.57 6.89
C SER A 18 -0.33 0.83 7.30
N LYS A 19 0.61 0.92 8.25
CA LYS A 19 1.24 2.20 8.62
C LYS A 19 2.09 2.76 7.47
N PHE A 20 2.92 1.94 6.83
CA PHE A 20 3.74 2.38 5.69
C PHE A 20 2.88 2.86 4.51
N ALA A 21 1.79 2.15 4.21
CA ALA A 21 0.84 2.56 3.18
C ALA A 21 0.22 3.94 3.49
N ALA A 22 -0.13 4.20 4.77
CA ALA A 22 -0.67 5.49 5.20
C ALA A 22 0.38 6.62 5.09
N GLU A 23 1.63 6.36 5.50
CA GLU A 23 2.74 7.33 5.39
C GLU A 23 3.04 7.67 3.92
N ARG A 24 2.99 6.69 3.03
CA ARG A 24 3.17 6.90 1.58
C ARG A 24 2.02 7.69 0.97
N ALA A 25 0.77 7.39 1.32
CA ALA A 25 -0.37 8.18 0.88
C ALA A 25 -0.28 9.66 1.33
N GLN A 26 0.26 9.91 2.53
CA GLN A 26 0.54 11.27 2.99
C GLN A 26 1.67 11.93 2.17
N HIS A 27 2.73 11.18 1.87
CA HIS A 27 3.83 11.66 1.04
C HIS A 27 3.36 12.04 -0.37
N GLU A 28 2.53 11.22 -1.00
CA GLU A 28 1.91 11.49 -2.31
C GLU A 28 1.12 12.80 -2.32
N ARG A 29 0.29 13.04 -1.30
CA ARG A 29 -0.47 14.29 -1.16
C ARG A 29 0.45 15.49 -1.06
N ARG A 30 1.50 15.42 -0.23
CA ARG A 30 2.49 16.49 -0.10
C ARG A 30 3.21 16.79 -1.41
N VAL A 31 3.58 15.76 -2.17
CA VAL A 31 4.22 15.95 -3.47
C VAL A 31 3.26 16.65 -4.45
N ALA A 32 1.99 16.26 -4.46
CA ALA A 32 0.97 16.91 -5.29
C ALA A 32 0.70 18.38 -4.87
N GLU A 33 0.70 18.67 -3.56
CA GLU A 33 0.56 20.04 -3.05
C GLU A 33 1.74 20.93 -3.47
N ILE A 34 2.98 20.47 -3.22
CA ILE A 34 4.20 21.20 -3.62
C ILE A 34 4.22 21.42 -5.13
N ALA A 35 3.83 20.41 -5.90
CA ALA A 35 3.69 20.55 -7.34
C ALA A 35 2.67 21.62 -7.73
N GLY A 36 1.49 21.63 -7.09
CA GLY A 36 0.45 22.62 -7.28
C GLY A 36 0.97 24.04 -7.05
N GLU A 37 1.69 24.25 -5.95
CA GLU A 37 2.35 25.52 -5.62
C GLU A 37 3.36 25.97 -6.68
N LEU A 38 4.11 25.02 -7.25
CA LEU A 38 5.16 25.29 -8.21
C LEU A 38 4.67 25.37 -9.66
N THR A 39 3.47 24.86 -9.99
CA THR A 39 2.95 24.82 -11.37
C THR A 39 2.94 26.19 -12.06
N GLY A 40 2.69 27.27 -11.30
CA GLY A 40 2.71 28.64 -11.83
C GLY A 40 4.11 29.19 -12.15
N THR A 41 5.16 28.51 -11.67
CA THR A 41 6.57 28.88 -11.87
C THR A 41 7.26 28.06 -12.97
N TRP A 42 6.68 26.91 -13.31
CA TRP A 42 7.23 25.97 -14.29
C TRP A 42 6.85 26.38 -15.71
N THR A 43 7.72 27.15 -16.35
CA THR A 43 7.56 27.60 -17.74
C THR A 43 8.64 27.03 -18.64
N GLY A 44 8.39 27.00 -19.95
CA GLY A 44 9.32 26.49 -20.96
C GLY A 44 9.54 24.97 -20.92
N THR A 45 10.53 24.50 -21.67
CA THR A 45 10.84 23.07 -21.85
C THR A 45 11.18 22.37 -20.52
N SER A 46 11.92 23.04 -19.64
CA SER A 46 12.27 22.50 -18.33
C SER A 46 11.04 22.37 -17.42
N GLY A 47 10.12 23.35 -17.44
CA GLY A 47 8.87 23.25 -16.69
C GLY A 47 8.01 22.08 -17.14
N SER A 48 7.91 21.86 -18.45
CA SER A 48 7.18 20.71 -19.03
C SER A 48 7.80 19.36 -18.64
N ALA A 49 9.14 19.29 -18.58
CA ALA A 49 9.85 18.09 -18.13
C ALA A 49 9.57 17.77 -16.66
N VAL A 50 9.53 18.79 -15.79
CA VAL A 50 9.21 18.61 -14.37
C VAL A 50 7.76 18.17 -14.18
N GLN A 51 6.80 18.78 -14.90
CA GLN A 51 5.39 18.36 -14.89
C GLN A 51 5.23 16.89 -15.31
N THR A 52 5.96 16.47 -16.35
CA THR A 52 5.94 15.08 -16.81
C THR A 52 6.53 14.12 -15.77
N ALA A 53 7.68 14.47 -15.19
CA ALA A 53 8.33 13.66 -14.16
C ALA A 53 7.44 13.50 -12.92
N LEU A 54 6.78 14.58 -12.50
CA LEU A 54 5.81 14.57 -11.42
C LEU A 54 4.60 13.69 -11.74
N SER A 55 4.01 13.85 -12.93
CA SER A 55 2.87 13.03 -13.35
C SER A 55 3.23 11.54 -13.31
N ASN A 56 4.42 11.19 -13.84
CA ASN A 56 4.92 9.81 -13.81
C ASN A 56 5.13 9.31 -12.38
N TYR A 57 5.66 10.15 -11.49
CA TYR A 57 5.82 9.81 -10.07
C TYR A 57 4.47 9.55 -9.40
N LEU A 58 3.48 10.42 -9.59
CA LEU A 58 2.15 10.27 -8.98
C LEU A 58 1.42 9.02 -9.51
N THR A 59 1.58 8.68 -10.79
CA THR A 59 1.07 7.42 -11.34
C THR A 59 1.71 6.21 -10.67
N GLN A 60 3.05 6.15 -10.63
CA GLN A 60 3.76 5.04 -9.99
C GLN A 60 3.44 4.92 -8.50
N ALA A 61 3.35 6.05 -7.80
CA ALA A 61 3.01 6.07 -6.39
C ALA A 61 1.59 5.54 -6.16
N SER A 62 0.62 5.95 -6.99
CA SER A 62 -0.74 5.42 -6.94
C SER A 62 -0.82 3.92 -7.21
N ASP A 63 0.02 3.37 -8.10
CA ASP A 63 0.03 1.94 -8.38
C ASP A 63 0.59 1.15 -7.19
N VAL A 64 1.72 1.59 -6.62
CA VAL A 64 2.27 0.98 -5.40
C VAL A 64 1.29 1.05 -4.23
N ARG A 65 0.58 2.17 -4.07
CA ARG A 65 -0.45 2.32 -3.03
C ARG A 65 -1.58 1.30 -3.20
N ARG A 66 -1.98 0.96 -4.43
CA ARG A 66 -2.99 -0.10 -4.65
C ARG A 66 -2.44 -1.45 -4.21
N GLU A 67 -1.23 -1.80 -4.64
CA GLU A 67 -0.57 -3.05 -4.23
C GLU A 67 -0.43 -3.16 -2.72
N GLU A 68 -0.07 -2.07 -2.03
CA GLU A 68 0.05 -2.03 -0.57
C GLU A 68 -1.30 -2.22 0.14
N VAL A 69 -2.37 -1.60 -0.37
CA VAL A 69 -3.73 -1.78 0.17
C VAL A 69 -4.21 -3.22 -0.04
N ASP A 70 -3.99 -3.78 -1.23
CA ASP A 70 -4.36 -5.16 -1.55
C ASP A 70 -3.61 -6.16 -0.67
N MET A 71 -2.30 -5.94 -0.45
CA MET A 71 -1.49 -6.76 0.42
C MET A 71 -1.93 -6.68 1.90
N SER A 72 -2.27 -5.48 2.38
CA SER A 72 -2.86 -5.30 3.72
C SER A 72 -4.20 -6.01 3.86
N HIS A 73 -5.02 -6.02 2.80
CA HIS A 73 -6.29 -6.77 2.77
C HIS A 73 -6.04 -8.28 2.87
N LEU A 74 -5.19 -8.83 2.00
CA LEU A 74 -4.84 -10.25 2.00
C LEU A 74 -4.24 -10.70 3.34
N LEU A 75 -3.40 -9.89 3.96
CA LEU A 75 -2.86 -10.19 5.29
C LEU A 75 -3.94 -10.16 6.38
N SER A 76 -4.90 -9.25 6.29
CA SER A 76 -6.02 -9.18 7.23
C SER A 76 -6.94 -10.40 7.10
N GLU A 77 -7.22 -10.84 5.86
CA GLU A 77 -7.93 -12.09 5.58
C GLU A 77 -7.14 -13.30 6.10
N ALA A 78 -5.83 -13.33 5.89
CA ALA A 78 -4.96 -14.40 6.38
C ALA A 78 -4.97 -14.51 7.91
N ILE A 79 -4.91 -13.37 8.60
CA ILE A 79 -5.01 -13.29 10.05
C ILE A 79 -6.40 -13.78 10.52
N ALA A 80 -7.47 -13.32 9.87
CA ALA A 80 -8.84 -13.75 10.22
C ALA A 80 -9.04 -15.26 10.01
N ALA A 81 -8.51 -15.83 8.93
CA ALA A 81 -8.52 -17.27 8.63
C ALA A 81 -7.59 -18.09 9.55
N TYR A 82 -6.56 -17.47 10.13
CA TYR A 82 -5.68 -18.12 11.09
C TYR A 82 -6.29 -18.16 12.50
N GLU A 83 -7.00 -17.09 12.88
CA GLU A 83 -7.64 -16.94 14.20
C GLU A 83 -8.99 -17.65 14.27
N GLY A 84 -9.79 -17.57 13.22
CA GLY A 84 -10.93 -18.43 13.01
C GLY A 84 -10.42 -19.76 12.50
N THR A 85 -10.45 -20.81 13.31
CA THR A 85 -10.15 -22.19 12.89
C THR A 85 -11.26 -22.74 11.98
N ASP A 86 -11.59 -21.98 10.93
CA ASP A 86 -12.63 -22.29 9.97
C ASP A 86 -11.95 -22.72 8.67
N THR A 87 -12.12 -23.98 8.32
CA THR A 87 -11.36 -24.63 7.23
C THR A 87 -11.68 -24.00 5.88
N ASP A 88 -12.84 -23.34 5.78
CA ASP A 88 -13.34 -22.64 4.59
C ASP A 88 -12.67 -21.26 4.37
N ALA A 89 -12.26 -20.57 5.44
CA ALA A 89 -11.53 -19.31 5.35
C ALA A 89 -10.07 -19.53 4.89
N ALA A 90 -9.44 -20.61 5.37
CA ALA A 90 -8.13 -21.04 4.89
C ALA A 90 -8.18 -21.49 3.42
N GLY A 91 -9.26 -22.16 3.00
CA GLY A 91 -9.50 -22.53 1.59
C GLY A 91 -9.69 -21.32 0.68
N SER A 92 -10.46 -20.33 1.10
CA SER A 92 -10.67 -19.08 0.36
C SER A 92 -9.39 -18.25 0.26
N LEU A 93 -8.59 -18.20 1.32
CA LEU A 93 -7.26 -17.58 1.30
C LEU A 93 -6.28 -18.31 0.38
N ALA A 94 -6.25 -19.65 0.41
CA ALA A 94 -5.42 -20.44 -0.49
C ALA A 94 -5.82 -20.21 -1.96
N GLN A 95 -7.10 -19.98 -2.22
CA GLN A 95 -7.63 -19.67 -3.55
C GLN A 95 -7.38 -18.21 -3.98
N SER A 96 -7.40 -17.25 -3.05
CA SER A 96 -7.08 -15.84 -3.32
C SER A 96 -5.58 -15.58 -3.44
N MET A 97 -4.73 -16.35 -2.72
CA MET A 97 -3.28 -16.34 -2.84
C MET A 97 -2.75 -17.26 -3.95
N ASN A 98 -3.62 -17.90 -4.74
CA ASN A 98 -3.23 -18.81 -5.81
C ASN A 98 -2.56 -18.02 -6.96
N ILE A 99 -1.25 -17.87 -6.80
CA ILE A 99 -0.22 -17.94 -7.84
C ILE A 99 -0.22 -19.36 -8.43
#